data_AF-A0A2Z6QA84-F1
#
_entry.id   AF-A0A2Z6QA84-F1
#
_cell.length_a   1.000
_cell.length_b   1.000
_cell.length_c   1.000
_cell.angle_alpha   90.00
_cell.angle_beta   90.00
_cell.angle_gamma   90.00
#
_symmetry.space_group_name_H-M   'P 1'
#
loop_
_entity.id
_entity.type
_entity.pdbx_description
1 polymer ?
#
loop_
_entity_poly.entity_id
_entity_poly.type
_entity_poly.pdbx_seq_one_letter_code
_entity_poly.pdbx_strand_id
1 'polypeptide(L)'
;MKEKLKSQILVTSKFVDKQTKSHNSIFGILPYIAPELLSAKQKPNEPFPYSKASDIYSLGVLFWEIVNCKIPFENHPYGKTLITSLIKGEREKFIDNINTPQEYREIYERKPRGKTRD
;
A
#
# COMPACT_ATOMS: atom_id res chain seq x y z
N MET A 1 6.81 12.31 17.21
CA MET A 1 6.06 12.21 15.93
C MET A 1 6.93 12.56 14.73
N LYS A 2 7.46 13.79 14.59
CA LYS A 2 8.39 14.18 13.51
C LYS A 2 9.62 13.26 13.38
N GLU A 3 10.23 12.87 14.50
CA GLU A 3 11.42 12.02 14.50
C GLU A 3 11.13 10.54 14.17
N LYS A 4 9.92 10.05 14.46
CA LYS A 4 9.49 8.68 14.09
C LYS A 4 9.18 8.61 12.58
N LEU A 5 8.55 9.65 12.04
CA LEU A 5 8.27 9.77 10.60
C LEU A 5 9.56 9.98 9.79
N LYS A 6 10.47 10.84 10.27
CA LYS A 6 11.80 11.01 9.67
C LYS A 6 12.61 9.72 9.67
N SER A 7 12.62 8.99 10.78
CA SER A 7 13.34 7.71 10.84
C SER A 7 12.73 6.66 9.94
N GLN A 8 11.39 6.55 9.85
CA GLN A 8 10.75 5.65 8.87
C GLN A 8 11.06 6.04 7.43
N ILE A 9 10.90 7.31 7.05
CA ILE A 9 11.21 7.79 5.69
C ILE A 9 12.69 7.55 5.35
N LEU A 10 13.60 7.82 6.30
CA LEU A 10 15.04 7.63 6.11
C LEU A 10 15.41 6.15 5.97
N VAL A 11 14.78 5.26 6.75
CA VAL A 11 14.98 3.81 6.63
C VAL A 11 14.46 3.32 5.28
N THR A 12 13.26 3.73 4.88
CA THR A 12 12.66 3.36 3.59
C THR A 12 13.49 3.87 2.41
N SER A 13 13.95 5.13 2.46
CA SER A 13 14.80 5.72 1.41
C SER A 13 16.15 4.99 1.26
N LYS A 14 16.84 4.70 2.36
CA LYS A 14 18.09 3.92 2.33
C LYS A 14 17.88 2.49 1.84
N PHE A 15 16.71 1.90 2.10
CA PHE A 15 16.37 0.56 1.62
C PHE A 15 16.08 0.57 0.12
N VAL A 16 15.39 1.61 -0.40
CA VAL A 16 15.12 1.80 -1.83
C VAL A 16 16.42 1.95 -2.62
N ASP A 17 17.37 2.79 -2.18
CA ASP A 17 18.66 3.00 -2.86
C ASP A 17 19.50 1.73 -3.01
N LYS A 18 19.39 0.79 -2.05
CA LYS A 18 20.12 -0.48 -2.09
C LYS A 18 19.46 -1.51 -3.02
N GLN A 19 18.16 -1.39 -3.27
CA GLN A 19 17.32 -2.40 -3.94
C GLN A 19 17.02 -2.08 -5.42
N THR A 20 17.18 -0.82 -5.85
CA THR A 20 17.00 -0.39 -7.27
C THR A 20 17.96 -1.05 -8.25
N LYS A 21 18.94 -1.82 -7.78
CA LYS A 21 19.85 -2.60 -8.64
C LYS A 21 19.21 -3.88 -9.22
N SER A 22 18.05 -4.32 -8.74
CA SER A 22 17.30 -5.42 -9.35
C SER A 22 15.79 -5.18 -9.32
N HIS A 23 15.21 -4.83 -10.47
CA HIS A 23 13.77 -4.56 -10.66
C HIS A 23 12.87 -5.81 -10.62
N ASN A 24 13.36 -6.96 -10.16
CA ASN A 24 12.71 -8.25 -10.39
C ASN A 24 11.86 -8.78 -9.22
N SER A 25 11.70 -8.05 -8.11
CA SER A 25 10.95 -8.55 -6.96
C SER A 25 10.18 -7.47 -6.19
N ILE A 26 9.12 -7.91 -5.49
CA ILE A 26 8.31 -7.09 -4.60
C ILE A 26 9.15 -6.70 -3.38
N PHE A 27 9.38 -5.41 -3.19
CA PHE A 27 10.01 -4.86 -1.99
C PHE A 27 9.11 -3.78 -1.39
N GLY A 28 8.90 -3.82 -0.08
CA GLY A 28 8.08 -2.82 0.62
C GLY A 28 7.46 -3.33 1.92
N ILE A 29 6.78 -2.45 2.64
CA ILE A 29 5.99 -2.78 3.83
C ILE A 29 4.58 -3.16 3.35
N LEU A 30 4.12 -4.39 3.67
CA LEU A 30 2.94 -5.04 3.06
C LEU A 30 1.71 -4.12 2.84
N PRO A 31 1.23 -3.35 3.83
CA PRO A 31 0.08 -2.47 3.66
C PRO A 31 0.19 -1.44 2.53
N TYR A 32 1.41 -0.96 2.24
CA TYR A 32 1.67 0.07 1.24
C TYR A 32 1.90 -0.52 -0.17
N ILE A 33 1.93 -1.84 -0.30
CA ILE A 33 2.12 -2.52 -1.58
C ILE A 33 0.76 -2.69 -2.25
N ALA A 34 0.65 -2.17 -3.47
CA ALA A 34 -0.59 -2.23 -4.22
C ALA A 34 -1.01 -3.69 -4.53
N PRO A 35 -2.31 -4.02 -4.45
CA PRO A 35 -2.79 -5.40 -4.51
C PRO A 35 -2.51 -6.10 -5.86
N GLU A 36 -2.41 -5.34 -6.96
CA GLU A 36 -2.00 -5.86 -8.26
C GLU A 36 -0.55 -6.36 -8.26
N LEU A 37 0.32 -5.75 -7.45
CA LEU A 37 1.71 -6.18 -7.28
C LEU A 37 1.81 -7.46 -6.46
N LEU A 38 0.90 -7.65 -5.49
CA LEU A 38 0.82 -8.86 -4.67
C LEU A 38 0.21 -10.04 -5.43
N SER A 39 -0.69 -9.76 -6.38
CA SER A 39 -1.32 -10.77 -7.24
C SER A 39 -0.49 -11.13 -8.47
N ALA A 40 0.56 -10.37 -8.75
CA ALA A 40 1.39 -10.54 -9.93
C ALA A 40 2.14 -11.89 -9.88
N LYS A 41 1.86 -12.75 -10.85
CA LYS A 41 2.76 -13.88 -11.14
C LYS A 41 3.99 -13.32 -11.82
N GLN A 42 5.10 -13.24 -11.09
CA GLN A 42 6.39 -12.91 -11.69
C GLN A 42 6.71 -13.96 -12.74
N LYS A 43 6.84 -13.53 -14.00
CA LYS A 43 7.32 -14.39 -15.07
C LYS A 43 8.82 -14.17 -15.23
N PRO A 44 9.60 -15.22 -15.50
CA PRO A 44 11.01 -15.08 -15.81
C PRO A 44 11.19 -14.11 -16.97
N ASN A 45 12.09 -13.14 -16.83
CA ASN A 45 12.47 -12.16 -17.86
C ASN A 45 11.39 -11.15 -18.29
N GLU A 46 10.24 -11.07 -17.60
CA GLU A 46 9.29 -9.95 -17.78
C GLU A 46 9.52 -8.87 -16.71
N PRO A 47 9.39 -7.58 -17.06
CA PRO A 47 9.49 -6.50 -16.09
C PRO A 47 8.36 -6.60 -15.05
N PHE A 48 8.68 -6.26 -13.80
CA PHE A 48 7.71 -6.24 -12.72
C PHE A 48 6.56 -5.25 -13.03
N PRO A 49 5.28 -5.60 -12.79
CA PRO A 49 4.12 -4.84 -13.29
C PRO A 49 3.80 -3.60 -12.45
N TYR A 50 4.84 -2.83 -12.10
CA TYR A 50 4.72 -1.56 -11.42
C TYR A 50 4.11 -0.48 -12.31
N SER A 51 3.28 0.37 -11.70
CA SER A 51 2.56 1.43 -12.42
C SER A 51 2.35 2.65 -11.52
N LYS A 52 1.99 3.79 -12.14
CA LYS A 52 1.56 5.00 -11.41
C LYS A 52 0.36 4.73 -10.48
N ALA A 53 -0.49 3.75 -10.80
CA ALA A 53 -1.60 3.37 -9.92
C ALA A 53 -1.09 2.75 -8.61
N SER A 54 0.05 2.06 -8.64
CA SER A 54 0.67 1.49 -7.46
C SER A 54 1.24 2.56 -6.52
N ASP A 55 1.77 3.67 -7.06
CA ASP A 55 2.17 4.84 -6.26
C ASP A 55 0.97 5.55 -5.65
N ILE A 56 -0.11 5.72 -6.42
CA ILE A 56 -1.34 6.34 -5.91
C ILE A 56 -1.91 5.51 -4.75
N TYR A 57 -1.86 4.18 -4.86
CA TYR A 57 -2.26 3.30 -3.78
C TYR A 57 -1.43 3.53 -2.50
N SER A 58 -0.10 3.52 -2.62
CA SER A 58 0.80 3.67 -1.47
C SER A 58 0.67 5.05 -0.81
N LEU A 59 0.47 6.11 -1.61
CA LEU A 59 0.15 7.45 -1.12
C LEU A 59 -1.20 7.50 -0.39
N GLY A 60 -2.20 6.77 -0.88
CA GLY A 60 -3.48 6.63 -0.18
C GLY A 60 -3.30 6.03 1.20
N VAL A 61 -2.58 4.92 1.33
CA VAL A 61 -2.30 4.28 2.63
C VAL A 61 -1.51 5.21 3.55
N LEU A 62 -0.54 5.96 3.01
CA LEU A 62 0.21 6.96 3.75
C LEU A 62 -0.69 8.10 4.28
N PHE A 63 -1.60 8.62 3.45
CA PHE A 63 -2.55 9.65 3.88
C PHE A 63 -3.52 9.11 4.93
N TRP A 64 -3.95 7.85 4.81
CA TRP A 64 -4.76 7.20 5.83
C TRP A 64 -4.00 7.11 7.17
N GLU A 65 -2.72 6.70 7.15
CA GLU A 65 -1.87 6.65 8.34
C GLU A 65 -1.69 8.05 8.98
N ILE A 66 -1.43 9.09 8.18
CA ILE A 66 -1.26 10.47 8.68
C ILE A 66 -2.54 10.98 9.32
N VAL A 67 -3.69 10.77 8.67
CA VAL A 67 -5.00 11.24 9.16
C VAL A 67 -5.39 10.51 10.45
N ASN A 68 -5.20 9.19 10.49
CA ASN A 68 -5.65 8.37 11.61
C ASN A 68 -4.60 8.21 12.71
N CYS A 69 -3.35 8.64 12.48
CA CYS A 69 -2.20 8.41 13.36
C CYS A 69 -2.06 6.95 13.80
N LYS A 70 -2.42 6.00 12.92
CA LYS A 70 -2.44 4.55 13.20
C LYS A 70 -1.65 3.79 12.15
N ILE A 71 -1.05 2.68 12.60
CA ILE A 71 -0.34 1.76 11.71
C ILE A 71 -1.37 1.05 10.81
N PRO A 72 -1.21 1.10 9.48
CA PRO A 72 -2.00 0.32 8.53
C PRO A 72 -2.07 -1.16 8.92
N PHE A 73 -3.29 -1.69 9.05
CA PHE A 73 -3.54 -3.10 9.39
C PHE A 73 -2.88 -3.59 10.70
N GLU A 74 -2.68 -2.72 11.71
CA GLU A 74 -2.01 -3.03 12.99
C GLU A 74 -2.50 -4.34 13.66
N ASN A 75 -3.80 -4.60 13.61
CA ASN A 75 -4.44 -5.74 14.26
C ASN A 75 -4.61 -6.97 13.36
N HIS A 76 -4.10 -6.95 12.12
CA HIS A 76 -4.21 -8.09 11.21
C HIS A 76 -2.99 -9.01 11.30
N PRO A 77 -3.20 -10.35 11.28
CA PRO A 77 -2.09 -11.28 11.18
C PRO A 77 -1.29 -11.05 9.89
N TYR A 78 0.00 -10.76 10.04
CA TYR A 78 0.93 -10.55 8.93
C TYR A 78 1.17 -11.84 8.12
N GLY A 79 1.66 -11.69 6.90
CA GLY A 79 1.95 -12.81 5.99
C GLY A 79 0.80 -13.10 5.04
N LYS A 80 0.51 -14.39 4.80
CA LYS A 80 -0.45 -14.83 3.76
C LYS A 80 -1.88 -14.32 3.97
N THR A 81 -2.30 -14.19 5.22
CA THR A 81 -3.61 -13.66 5.61
C THR A 81 -3.78 -12.22 5.17
N LEU A 82 -2.85 -11.33 5.56
CA LEU A 82 -2.86 -9.94 5.15
C LEU A 82 -2.77 -9.79 3.62
N ILE A 83 -1.89 -10.55 2.96
CA ILE A 83 -1.78 -10.55 1.50
C ILE A 83 -3.13 -10.88 0.84
N THR A 84 -3.83 -11.90 1.36
CA THR A 84 -5.13 -12.31 0.83
C THR A 84 -6.19 -11.22 1.02
N SER A 85 -6.21 -10.57 2.19
CA SER A 85 -7.10 -9.42 2.48
C SER A 85 -6.83 -8.26 1.52
N LEU A 86 -5.57 -7.89 1.32
CA LEU A 86 -5.18 -6.80 0.41
C LEU A 86 -5.60 -7.10 -1.04
N ILE A 87 -5.36 -8.32 -1.52
CA ILE A 87 -5.76 -8.76 -2.87
C ILE A 87 -7.28 -8.71 -3.05
N LYS A 88 -8.06 -9.05 -2.00
CA LYS A 88 -9.53 -8.91 -2.00
C LYS A 88 -10.02 -7.47 -1.96
N GLY A 89 -9.11 -6.50 -1.82
CA GLY A 89 -9.44 -5.08 -1.75
C GLY A 89 -9.95 -4.65 -0.38
N GLU A 90 -9.63 -5.38 0.68
CA GLU A 90 -9.89 -4.90 2.04
C GLU A 90 -9.10 -3.61 2.31
N ARG A 91 -9.72 -2.69 3.06
CA ARG A 91 -9.18 -1.39 3.44
C ARG A 91 -9.43 -1.15 4.92
N GLU A 92 -8.57 -0.35 5.52
CA GLU A 92 -8.71 0.10 6.89
C GLU A 92 -9.93 1.00 7.05
N LYS A 93 -10.55 0.92 8.22
CA LYS A 93 -11.67 1.78 8.57
C LYS A 93 -11.17 3.11 9.09
N PHE A 94 -11.80 4.19 8.67
CA PHE A 94 -11.58 5.48 9.30
C PHE A 94 -12.10 5.48 10.74
N ILE A 95 -11.47 6.28 11.59
CA ILE A 95 -11.91 6.47 12.97
C ILE A 95 -13.00 7.56 12.99
N ASP A 96 -14.15 7.26 13.60
CA ASP A 96 -15.35 8.11 13.57
C ASP A 96 -15.14 9.52 14.15
N ASN A 97 -14.23 9.66 15.12
CA ASN A 97 -13.96 10.93 15.79
C ASN A 97 -12.93 11.82 15.07
N ILE A 98 -12.41 11.40 13.92
CA ILE A 98 -11.50 12.20 13.09
C ILE A 98 -12.31 12.84 11.97
N ASN A 99 -12.21 14.16 11.87
CA ASN A 99 -12.85 14.93 10.80
C ASN A 99 -12.08 14.79 9.48
N THR A 100 -12.10 13.58 8.92
CA THR A 100 -11.57 13.32 7.58
C THR A 100 -12.58 13.77 6.52
N PRO A 101 -12.18 14.57 5.53
CA PRO A 101 -13.04 14.97 4.41
C PRO A 101 -13.69 13.76 3.73
N GLN A 102 -14.99 13.89 3.42
CA GLN A 102 -15.80 12.83 2.82
C GLN A 102 -15.21 12.39 1.48
N GLU A 103 -14.75 13.35 0.69
CA GLU A 103 -14.16 13.15 -0.64
C GLU A 103 -12.93 12.24 -0.57
N TYR A 104 -12.10 12.40 0.48
CA TYR A 104 -10.95 11.54 0.67
C TYR A 104 -11.35 10.12 1.10
N ARG A 105 -12.34 9.97 2.00
CA ARG A 105 -12.86 8.65 2.38
C ARG A 105 -13.38 7.89 1.16
N GLU A 106 -14.18 8.57 0.34
CA GLU A 106 -14.73 8.00 -0.89
C GLU A 106 -13.63 7.54 -1.85
N ILE A 107 -12.58 8.34 -2.04
CA ILE A 107 -11.45 7.96 -2.89
C ILE A 107 -10.69 6.76 -2.31
N TYR A 108 -10.46 6.74 -1.00
CA TYR A 108 -9.70 5.70 -0.30
C TYR A 108 -10.42 4.34 -0.31
N GLU A 109 -11.71 4.35 -0.04
CA GLU A 109 -12.56 3.17 0.05
C GLU A 109 -13.05 2.67 -1.31
N ARG A 110 -12.83 3.45 -2.38
CA ARG A 110 -13.25 3.08 -3.73
C ARG A 110 -12.60 1.77 -4.16
N LYS A 111 -13.44 0.75 -4.36
CA LYS A 111 -12.98 -0.52 -4.93
C LYS A 111 -12.47 -0.28 -6.36
N PRO A 112 -11.33 -0.88 -6.74
CA PRO A 112 -10.88 -0.82 -8.13
C PRO A 112 -11.99 -1.39 -9.01
N ARG A 113 -12.41 -0.61 -10.02
CA ARG A 113 -13.36 -1.09 -11.03
C ARG A 113 -12.75 -2.35 -11.62
N GLY A 114 -13.36 -3.51 -11.35
CA GLY A 114 -12.93 -4.75 -11.96
C GLY A 114 -12.88 -4.54 -13.46
N LYS A 115 -11.77 -4.89 -14.10
CA LYS A 115 -11.79 -5.07 -15.55
C LYS A 115 -12.77 -6.22 -15.80
N THR A 116 -14.02 -5.90 -16.11
CA THR A 116 -14.86 -6.83 -16.87
C THR A 116 -14.05 -7.16 -18.11
N ARG A 117 -13.70 -8.43 -18.25
CA ARG A 117 -13.21 -8.95 -19.52
C ARG A 117 -14.42 -8.92 -20.44
N ASP A 118 -14.52 -7.85 -21.21
CA ASP A 118 -15.29 -7.85 -22.45
C ASP A 118 -14.50 -8.60 -23.52
#